data_AF-A0A2D7DUY4-F1
#
_entry.id   AF-A0A2D7DUY4-F1
#
_cell.length_a   1.000
_cell.length_b   1.000
_cell.length_c   1.000
_cell.angle_alpha   90.00
_cell.angle_beta   90.00
_cell.angle_gamma   90.00
#
_symmetry.space_group_name_H-M   'P 1'
#
loop_
_entity.id
_entity.type
_entity.pdbx_description
1 polymer ?
#
loop_
_entity_poly.entity_id
_entity_poly.type
_entity_poly.pdbx_seq_one_letter_code
_entity_poly.pdbx_strand_id
1 'polypeptide(L)'
;MSIPVGAETAAVSVIWLIIAYFFHTLGELCVSPVGLSYVSKLAPVRLIGLMFGFWLLSSAVANFLGGVTGSYIDLINDYFGIAAFFLLFAMIPIVAGIVMFLINKILVKKMHGIK
;
A
#
# COMPACT_ATOMS: atom_id res chain seq x y z
N MET A 1 26.26 -12.10 -6.46
CA MET A 1 25.01 -12.75 -6.94
C MET A 1 24.11 -11.68 -7.53
N SER A 2 24.39 -11.27 -8.76
CA SER A 2 23.56 -10.35 -9.53
C SER A 2 22.72 -11.17 -10.49
N ILE A 3 21.39 -11.10 -10.38
CA ILE A 3 20.49 -11.62 -11.41
C ILE A 3 20.77 -10.78 -12.67
N PRO A 4 21.22 -11.38 -13.78
CA PRO A 4 21.49 -10.63 -14.99
C PRO A 4 20.20 -9.98 -15.51
N VAL A 5 20.33 -8.78 -16.08
CA VAL A 5 19.20 -8.04 -16.67
C VAL A 5 18.62 -8.90 -17.81
N GLY A 6 17.32 -9.21 -17.76
CA GLY A 6 16.67 -10.11 -18.70
C GLY A 6 16.70 -11.60 -18.36
N ALA A 7 17.09 -12.01 -17.15
CA ALA A 7 17.01 -13.42 -16.75
C ALA A 7 15.54 -13.89 -16.58
N GLU A 8 15.10 -14.83 -17.42
CA GLU A 8 13.75 -15.40 -17.35
C GLU A 8 13.50 -16.24 -16.09
N THR A 9 14.56 -16.79 -15.48
CA THR A 9 14.46 -17.55 -14.22
C THR A 9 15.63 -17.25 -13.29
N ALA A 10 15.32 -16.91 -12.05
CA ALA A 10 16.27 -16.82 -10.94
C ALA A 10 15.77 -17.74 -9.82
N ALA A 11 16.53 -18.79 -9.52
CA ALA A 11 16.20 -19.70 -8.43
C ALA A 11 16.54 -19.04 -7.09
N VAL A 12 15.53 -18.51 -6.42
CA VAL A 12 15.63 -17.90 -5.09
C VAL A 12 14.81 -18.74 -4.11
N SER A 13 15.26 -18.84 -2.86
CA SER A 13 14.54 -19.58 -1.82
C SER A 13 13.14 -18.99 -1.57
N VAL A 14 12.14 -19.87 -1.46
CA VAL A 14 10.73 -19.55 -1.17
C VAL A 14 10.56 -18.75 0.14
N ILE A 15 11.55 -18.84 1.06
CA ILE A 15 11.55 -18.09 2.32
C ILE A 15 11.37 -16.58 2.11
N TRP A 16 11.86 -16.02 1.00
CA TRP A 16 11.70 -14.60 0.68
C TRP A 16 10.25 -14.21 0.42
N LEU A 17 9.49 -15.08 -0.25
CA LEU A 17 8.05 -14.86 -0.45
C LEU A 17 7.30 -14.95 0.88
N ILE A 18 7.63 -15.94 1.72
CA ILE A 18 7.00 -16.08 3.05
C ILE A 18 7.18 -14.79 3.87
N ILE A 19 8.41 -14.26 3.91
CA ILE A 19 8.71 -13.02 4.63
C ILE A 19 7.97 -11.82 4.01
N ALA A 20 7.95 -11.70 2.68
CA ALA A 20 7.26 -10.61 2.00
C ALA A 20 5.75 -10.60 2.30
N TYR A 21 5.09 -11.75 2.19
CA TYR A 21 3.66 -11.88 2.50
C TYR A 21 3.38 -11.68 3.99
N PHE A 22 4.27 -12.12 4.88
CA PHE A 22 4.16 -11.86 6.31
C PHE A 22 4.18 -10.35 6.64
N PHE A 23 5.11 -9.58 6.08
CA PHE A 23 5.13 -8.13 6.28
C PHE A 23 3.93 -7.43 5.64
N HIS A 24 3.48 -7.89 4.47
CA HIS A 24 2.32 -7.31 3.79
C HIS A 24 1.04 -7.50 4.61
N THR A 25 0.80 -8.72 5.09
CA THR A 25 -0.36 -9.03 5.95
C THR A 25 -0.32 -8.33 7.29
N LEU A 26 0.85 -8.21 7.94
CA LEU A 26 1.01 -7.40 9.15
C LEU A 26 0.64 -5.93 8.90
N GLY A 27 1.07 -5.37 7.76
CA GLY A 27 0.71 -4.00 7.37
C GLY A 27 -0.81 -3.84 7.18
N GLU A 28 -1.45 -4.80 6.51
CA GLU A 28 -2.90 -4.81 6.29
C GLU A 28 -3.69 -4.89 7.61
N LEU A 29 -3.22 -5.70 8.56
CA LEU A 29 -3.78 -5.80 9.91
C LEU A 29 -3.70 -4.50 10.71
N CYS A 30 -2.70 -3.65 10.46
CA CYS A 30 -2.61 -2.34 11.11
C CYS A 30 -3.55 -1.31 10.49
N VAL A 31 -3.80 -1.39 9.17
CA VAL A 31 -4.54 -0.35 8.44
C VAL A 31 -6.04 -0.63 8.40
N SER A 32 -6.45 -1.87 8.14
CA SER A 32 -7.86 -2.21 7.92
C SER A 32 -8.78 -1.98 9.14
N PRO A 33 -8.44 -2.40 10.39
CA PRO A 33 -9.32 -2.16 11.53
C PRO A 33 -9.31 -0.69 11.98
N VAL A 34 -8.17 -0.03 11.87
CA VAL A 34 -7.99 1.37 12.28
C VAL A 34 -8.71 2.31 11.32
N GLY A 35 -8.61 2.08 10.01
CA GLY A 35 -9.27 2.88 8.98
C GLY A 35 -10.80 2.84 9.10
N LEU A 36 -11.39 1.65 9.24
CA LEU A 36 -12.84 1.49 9.43
C LEU A 36 -13.32 2.11 10.76
N SER A 37 -12.51 2.05 11.82
CA SER A 37 -12.84 2.72 13.08
C SER A 37 -12.89 4.24 12.92
N TYR A 38 -11.94 4.84 12.19
CA TYR A 38 -11.96 6.28 11.93
C TYR A 38 -13.12 6.71 11.04
N VAL A 39 -13.42 5.95 9.98
CA VAL A 39 -14.57 6.22 9.11
C VAL A 39 -15.87 6.21 9.92
N SER A 40 -16.06 5.25 10.82
CA SER A 40 -17.28 5.20 11.65
C SER A 40 -17.35 6.29 12.73
N LYS A 41 -16.22 6.64 13.37
CA LYS A 41 -16.18 7.63 14.46
C LYS A 41 -16.22 9.08 13.98
N LEU A 42 -15.62 9.39 12.82
CA LEU A 42 -15.55 10.76 12.29
C LEU A 42 -16.64 11.07 11.26
N ALA A 43 -17.34 10.05 10.73
CA ALA A 43 -18.42 10.28 9.78
C ALA A 43 -19.59 11.02 10.44
N PRO A 44 -20.15 12.04 9.79
CA PRO A 44 -21.38 12.67 10.25
C PRO A 44 -22.54 11.68 10.14
N VAL A 45 -23.39 11.62 11.16
CA VAL A 45 -24.46 10.60 11.32
C VAL A 45 -25.35 10.45 10.08
N ARG A 46 -25.57 11.55 9.35
CA ARG A 46 -26.40 11.57 8.14
C ARG A 46 -25.72 10.97 6.89
N LEU A 47 -24.38 10.87 6.86
CA LEU A 47 -23.60 10.44 5.69
C LEU A 47 -22.72 9.21 5.97
N ILE A 48 -22.98 8.47 7.05
CA ILE A 48 -22.19 7.28 7.42
C ILE A 48 -22.09 6.29 6.24
N GLY A 49 -23.21 5.99 5.58
CA GLY A 49 -23.23 5.09 4.42
C GLY A 49 -22.38 5.60 3.24
N LEU A 50 -22.36 6.92 3.01
CA LEU A 50 -21.53 7.54 1.97
C LEU A 50 -20.03 7.42 2.30
N MET A 51 -19.65 7.59 3.57
CA MET A 51 -18.25 7.48 4.01
C MET A 51 -17.73 6.05 3.92
N PHE A 52 -18.56 5.04 4.23
CA PHE A 52 -18.23 3.64 3.95
C PHE A 52 -18.12 3.36 2.44
N GLY A 53 -18.98 3.96 1.62
CA GLY A 53 -18.85 3.91 0.16
C GLY A 53 -17.53 4.49 -0.32
N PHE A 54 -17.09 5.61 0.26
CA PHE A 54 -15.81 6.24 -0.08
C PHE A 54 -14.60 5.39 0.34
N TRP A 55 -14.68 4.72 1.50
CA TRP A 55 -13.68 3.75 1.94
C TRP A 55 -13.53 2.60 0.94
N LEU A 56 -14.64 1.99 0.52
CA LEU A 56 -14.62 0.92 -0.48
C LEU A 56 -14.16 1.42 -1.86
N LEU A 57 -14.57 2.63 -2.25
CA LEU A 57 -14.14 3.26 -3.50
C LEU A 57 -12.62 3.47 -3.51
N SER A 58 -12.03 3.91 -2.40
CA SER A 58 -10.58 4.03 -2.25
C SER A 58 -9.88 2.69 -2.51
N SER A 59 -10.41 1.59 -1.97
CA SER A 59 -9.86 0.25 -2.23
C SER A 59 -10.03 -0.18 -3.68
N ALA A 60 -11.16 0.13 -4.32
CA ALA A 60 -11.36 -0.17 -5.75
C ALA A 60 -10.36 0.59 -6.64
N VAL A 61 -10.15 1.88 -6.37
CA VAL A 61 -9.16 2.71 -7.07
C VAL A 61 -7.75 2.18 -6.84
N ALA A 62 -7.40 1.78 -5.62
CA ALA A 62 -6.10 1.19 -5.31
C ALA A 62 -5.85 -0.11 -6.11
N ASN A 63 -6.86 -1.00 -6.20
CA ASN A 63 -6.76 -2.21 -7.01
C ASN A 63 -6.62 -1.91 -8.51
N PHE A 64 -7.36 -0.93 -9.02
CA PHE A 64 -7.27 -0.51 -10.42
C PHE A 64 -5.87 0.06 -10.74
N LEU A 65 -5.35 0.96 -9.90
CA LEU A 65 -4.00 1.50 -10.06
C LEU A 65 -2.92 0.42 -9.91
N GLY A 66 -3.11 -0.55 -9.01
CA GLY A 66 -2.25 -1.71 -8.88
C GLY A 66 -2.20 -2.55 -10.16
N GLY A 67 -3.36 -2.82 -10.76
CA GLY A 67 -3.46 -3.54 -12.03
C GLY A 67 -2.81 -2.80 -13.20
N VAL A 68 -3.06 -1.49 -13.32
CA VAL A 68 -2.43 -0.64 -14.34
C VAL A 68 -0.91 -0.61 -14.18
N THR A 69 -0.41 -0.43 -12.95
CA THR A 69 1.03 -0.42 -12.68
C THR A 69 1.67 -1.78 -12.92
N GLY A 70 0.96 -2.88 -12.61
CA GLY A 70 1.38 -4.24 -12.92
C GLY A 70 1.48 -4.52 -14.42
N SER A 71 0.65 -3.89 -15.26
CA SER A 71 0.74 -4.02 -16.72
C SER A 71 2.03 -3.45 -17.31
N TYR A 72 2.74 -2.59 -16.58
CA TYR A 72 4.02 -2.01 -17.02
C TYR A 72 5.25 -2.81 -16.57
N ILE A 73 5.08 -3.99 -15.95
CA ILE A 73 6.17 -4.85 -15.50
C ILE A 73 7.15 -5.16 -16.63
N ASP A 74 6.64 -5.59 -17.79
CA ASP A 74 7.47 -6.04 -18.90
C ASP A 74 8.30 -4.89 -19.49
N LEU A 75 7.69 -3.70 -19.63
CA LEU A 75 8.35 -2.47 -20.07
C LEU A 75 9.46 -2.01 -19.10
N ILE A 76 9.27 -2.16 -17.80
CA ILE A 76 10.27 -1.75 -16.80
C ILE A 76 11.39 -2.78 -16.68
N ASN A 77 11.06 -4.07 -16.85
CA ASN A 77 12.02 -5.15 -16.81
C ASN A 77 13.08 -5.04 -17.91
N ASP A 78 12.67 -4.71 -19.14
CA ASP A 78 13.59 -4.61 -20.29
C ASP A 78 14.65 -3.50 -20.13
N TYR A 79 14.31 -2.39 -19.47
CA TYR A 79 15.20 -1.23 -19.37
C TYR A 79 15.97 -1.15 -18.04
N PHE A 80 15.37 -1.58 -16.93
CA PHE A 80 15.92 -1.39 -15.58
C PHE A 80 16.03 -2.68 -14.75
N GLY A 81 15.48 -3.79 -15.25
CA GLY A 81 15.45 -5.09 -14.58
C GLY A 81 14.37 -5.22 -13.49
N ILE A 82 13.97 -6.47 -13.23
CA ILE A 82 12.94 -6.85 -12.24
C ILE A 82 13.19 -6.24 -10.84
N ALA A 83 14.45 -6.12 -10.42
CA ALA A 83 14.81 -5.56 -9.12
C ALA A 83 14.42 -4.08 -8.98
N ALA A 84 14.54 -3.28 -10.04
CA ALA A 84 14.16 -1.87 -10.03
C ALA A 84 12.64 -1.69 -9.91
N PHE A 85 11.87 -2.59 -10.55
CA PHE A 85 10.42 -2.63 -10.42
C PHE A 85 10.00 -2.84 -8.95
N PHE A 86 10.51 -3.89 -8.30
CA PHE A 86 10.16 -4.15 -6.89
C PHE A 86 10.67 -3.07 -5.93
N LEU A 87 11.81 -2.44 -6.21
CA LEU A 87 12.30 -1.30 -5.42
C LEU A 87 11.36 -0.10 -5.48
N LEU A 88 10.80 0.22 -6.65
CA LEU A 88 9.81 1.28 -6.79
C LEU A 88 8.56 0.99 -5.92
N PHE A 89 8.07 -0.25 -5.96
CA PHE A 89 6.94 -0.69 -5.14
C PHE A 89 7.24 -0.70 -3.64
N ALA A 90 8.49 -0.86 -3.23
CA ALA A 90 8.90 -0.73 -1.83
C ALA A 90 9.02 0.75 -1.40
N MET A 91 9.54 1.61 -2.28
CA MET A 91 9.79 3.02 -1.98
C MET A 91 8.49 3.83 -1.85
N ILE A 92 7.48 3.58 -2.67
CA ILE A 92 6.22 4.35 -2.65
C ILE A 92 5.51 4.25 -1.29
N PRO A 93 5.24 3.06 -0.71
CA PRO A 93 4.65 2.93 0.61
C PRO A 93 5.52 3.50 1.73
N ILE A 94 6.85 3.39 1.63
CA ILE A 94 7.78 3.97 2.62
C ILE A 94 7.62 5.49 2.66
N VAL A 95 7.63 6.15 1.49
CA VAL A 95 7.44 7.60 1.40
C VAL A 95 6.05 7.99 1.91
N ALA A 96 5.00 7.25 1.54
CA ALA A 96 3.65 7.48 2.06
C ALA A 96 3.58 7.36 3.59
N GLY A 97 4.25 6.35 4.17
CA GLY A 97 4.35 6.17 5.61
C GLY A 97 5.08 7.30 6.32
N ILE A 98 6.19 7.79 5.77
CA ILE A 98 6.93 8.95 6.30
C ILE A 98 6.07 10.21 6.25
N VAL A 99 5.39 10.46 5.14
CA VAL A 99 4.47 11.60 4.99
C VAL A 99 3.35 11.51 6.02
N MET A 100 2.75 10.34 6.20
CA MET A 100 1.70 10.12 7.21
C MET A 100 2.23 10.36 8.63
N PHE A 101 3.45 9.91 8.95
CA PHE A 101 4.09 10.14 10.24
C PHE A 101 4.31 11.63 10.53
N LEU A 102 4.72 12.42 9.53
CA LEU A 102 4.88 13.87 9.65
C LEU A 102 3.54 14.58 9.87
N ILE A 103 2.51 14.15 9.16
CA ILE A 103 1.16 14.75 9.23
C ILE A 103 0.40 14.30 10.49
N ASN A 104 0.83 13.21 11.15
CA ASN A 104 0.17 12.64 12.33
C ASN A 104 -0.19 13.70 13.40
N LYS A 105 0.74 14.61 13.72
CA LYS A 105 0.49 15.67 14.71
C LYS A 105 -0.67 16.60 14.31
N ILE A 106 -0.83 16.87 13.02
CA ILE A 106 -1.91 17.74 12.50
C ILE A 106 -3.22 16.97 12.48
N LEU A 107 -3.20 15.69 12.07
CA LEU A 107 -4.37 14.82 12.05
C LEU A 107 -4.97 14.69 13.45
N VAL A 108 -4.16 14.28 14.44
CA VAL A 108 -4.64 14.11 15.83
C VAL A 108 -5.18 15.43 16.40
N LYS A 109 -4.55 16.57 16.07
CA LYS A 109 -5.04 17.89 16.51
C LYS A 109 -6.40 18.26 15.90
N LYS A 110 -6.68 17.83 14.66
CA LYS A 110 -7.95 18.12 13.97
C LYS A 110 -9.08 17.13 14.27
N MET A 111 -8.82 16.05 14.99
CA MET A 111 -9.82 15.03 15.33
C MET A 111 -10.77 15.41 16.49
N HIS A 112 -10.78 16.69 16.91
CA HIS A 112 -11.70 17.26 17.91
C HIS A 112 -11.88 16.41 19.19
N GLY A 113 -10.82 15.71 19.64
CA GLY A 113 -10.83 14.96 20.91
C GLY A 113 -11.37 13.53 20.84
N ILE A 114 -11.69 13.02 19.64
CA ILE A 114 -12.14 11.63 19.46
C ILE A 114 -10.92 10.70 19.50
N LYS A 115 -10.82 9.86 20.54
CA LYS A 115 -9.85 8.76 20.68
C LYS A 115 -10.47 7.43 20.26
#